data_AF-H1LU10-F1
#
_entry.id   AF-H1LU10-F1
#
_cell.length_a   1.000
_cell.length_b   1.000
_cell.length_c   1.000
_cell.angle_alpha   90.00
_cell.angle_beta   90.00
_cell.angle_gamma   90.00
#
_symmetry.space_group_name_H-M   'P 1'
#
loop_
_entity.id
_entity.type
_entity.pdbx_description
1 polymer ?
#
loop_
_entity_poly.entity_id
_entity_poly.type
_entity_poly.pdbx_seq_one_letter_code
_entity_poly.pdbx_strand_id
1 'polypeptide(L)'
;MIRDFKDFLGEFFEKIKSSRLFILSVIYAFMVFILGSKLFTMQMVNGKEAQEKYVQKIKKTVTTTGARGNIYDRNGNLLAYNKLSYTVTITDGGYYKKPNDKNNMYYRLIQILRKHDQKIDGDFLVAVNENGEAYYTTKSDSARLRFIADMYGLKSTDELDDKAAGK
;
A
#
# COMPACT_ATOMS: atom_id res chain seq x y z
N MET A 1 24.45 -19.31 -35.54
CA MET A 1 24.83 -18.70 -34.25
C MET A 1 26.24 -19.10 -33.80
N ILE A 2 26.55 -20.39 -33.55
CA ILE A 2 27.89 -20.81 -33.10
C ILE A 2 28.94 -20.72 -34.24
N ARG A 3 28.54 -21.00 -35.48
CA ARG A 3 29.41 -20.81 -36.67
C ARG A 3 29.71 -19.34 -36.92
N ASP A 4 28.69 -18.48 -36.95
CA ASP A 4 28.86 -17.03 -37.10
C ASP A 4 29.75 -16.42 -36.02
N PHE A 5 29.66 -16.92 -34.78
CA PHE A 5 30.52 -16.50 -33.68
C PHE A 5 31.99 -16.93 -33.87
N LYS A 6 32.20 -18.13 -34.40
CA LYS A 6 33.54 -18.66 -34.68
C LYS A 6 34.19 -17.95 -35.87
N ASP A 7 33.41 -17.63 -36.89
CA ASP A 7 33.85 -16.89 -38.08
C ASP A 7 34.20 -15.44 -37.70
N PHE A 8 33.37 -14.79 -36.86
CA PHE A 8 33.67 -13.47 -36.28
C PHE A 8 34.95 -13.47 -35.43
N LEU A 9 35.16 -14.49 -34.59
CA LEU A 9 36.40 -14.65 -33.84
C LEU A 9 37.61 -14.83 -34.76
N GLY A 10 37.49 -15.65 -35.80
CA GLY A 10 38.54 -15.89 -36.79
C GLY A 10 39.01 -14.60 -37.49
N GLU A 11 38.07 -13.78 -37.96
CA GLU A 11 38.37 -12.48 -38.58
C GLU A 11 39.03 -11.49 -37.61
N PHE A 12 38.62 -11.51 -36.34
CA PHE A 12 39.27 -10.74 -35.29
C PHE A 12 40.71 -11.19 -35.05
N PHE A 13 40.96 -12.51 -34.99
CA PHE A 13 42.30 -13.08 -34.82
C PHE A 13 43.25 -12.74 -35.99
N GLU A 14 42.75 -12.72 -37.23
CA GLU A 14 43.54 -12.28 -38.39
C GLU A 14 43.92 -10.79 -38.32
N LYS A 15 42.98 -9.92 -37.92
CA LYS A 15 43.27 -8.48 -37.72
C LYS A 15 44.24 -8.22 -36.57
N ILE A 16 44.21 -9.05 -35.54
CA ILE A 16 45.07 -8.99 -34.35
C ILE A 16 46.54 -9.33 -34.66
N LYS A 17 46.84 -9.99 -35.79
CA LYS A 17 48.21 -10.41 -36.16
C LYS A 17 49.17 -9.24 -36.46
N SER A 18 48.65 -8.03 -36.66
CA SER A 18 49.46 -6.80 -36.73
C SER A 18 49.98 -6.44 -35.34
N SER A 19 51.30 -6.41 -35.16
CA SER A 19 52.02 -6.24 -33.87
C SER A 19 51.44 -5.16 -32.95
N ARG A 20 50.98 -4.03 -33.51
CA ARG A 20 50.39 -2.91 -32.73
C ARG A 20 48.97 -3.20 -32.23
N LEU A 21 48.16 -3.90 -33.02
CA LEU A 21 46.79 -4.28 -32.64
C LEU A 21 46.78 -5.49 -31.68
N PHE A 22 47.81 -6.34 -31.75
CA PHE A 22 47.99 -7.48 -30.85
C PHE A 22 48.05 -7.03 -29.38
N ILE A 23 48.94 -6.10 -29.07
CA ILE A 23 49.15 -5.61 -27.69
C ILE A 23 47.87 -4.96 -27.14
N LEU A 24 47.17 -4.16 -27.96
CA LEU A 24 45.92 -3.51 -27.58
C LEU A 24 44.81 -4.54 -27.29
N SER A 25 44.73 -5.59 -28.11
CA SER A 25 43.76 -6.67 -27.92
C SER A 25 44.00 -7.46 -26.64
N VAL A 26 45.26 -7.74 -26.30
CA VAL A 26 45.64 -8.43 -25.05
C VAL A 26 45.23 -7.61 -23.82
N ILE A 27 45.49 -6.30 -23.83
CA ILE A 27 45.08 -5.40 -22.73
C ILE A 27 43.56 -5.38 -22.59
N TYR A 28 42.84 -5.27 -23.70
CA TYR A 28 41.37 -5.27 -23.70
C TYR A 28 40.80 -6.60 -23.18
N ALA A 29 41.34 -7.73 -23.64
CA ALA A 29 40.96 -9.06 -23.15
C ALA A 29 41.20 -9.20 -21.64
N PHE A 30 42.30 -8.65 -21.13
CA PHE A 30 42.60 -8.65 -19.70
C PHE A 30 41.58 -7.83 -18.89
N MET A 31 41.17 -6.65 -19.38
CA MET A 31 40.11 -5.86 -18.74
C MET A 31 38.77 -6.58 -18.71
N VAL A 32 38.37 -7.20 -19.84
CA VAL A 32 37.13 -7.98 -19.92
C VAL A 32 37.18 -9.18 -18.98
N PHE A 33 38.34 -9.84 -18.85
CA PHE A 33 38.52 -10.96 -17.94
C PHE A 33 38.39 -10.54 -16.46
N ILE A 34 38.96 -9.39 -16.07
CA ILE A 34 38.80 -8.85 -14.71
C ILE A 34 37.33 -8.54 -14.42
N LEU A 35 36.64 -7.87 -15.35
CA LEU A 35 35.23 -7.54 -15.22
C LEU A 35 34.38 -8.81 -15.10
N GLY A 36 34.60 -9.81 -15.96
CA GLY A 36 33.92 -11.10 -15.92
C GLY A 36 34.14 -11.83 -14.61
N SER A 37 35.37 -11.87 -14.11
CA SER A 37 35.71 -12.49 -12.82
C SER A 37 35.02 -11.77 -11.66
N LYS A 38 35.00 -10.43 -11.66
CA LYS A 38 34.31 -9.64 -10.63
C LYS A 38 32.80 -9.86 -10.65
N LEU A 39 32.22 -9.93 -11.85
CA LEU A 39 30.79 -10.22 -12.04
C LEU A 39 30.45 -11.62 -11.54
N PHE A 40 31.30 -12.61 -11.87
CA PHE A 40 31.15 -13.99 -11.41
C PHE A 40 31.25 -14.10 -9.88
N THR A 41 32.21 -13.44 -9.25
CA THR A 41 32.29 -13.41 -7.77
C THR A 41 31.04 -12.77 -7.16
N MET A 42 30.56 -11.66 -7.72
CA MET A 42 29.38 -10.98 -7.20
C MET A 42 28.10 -11.82 -7.37
N GLN A 43 27.96 -12.53 -8.49
CA GLN A 43 26.78 -13.33 -8.80
C GLN A 43 26.79 -14.71 -8.15
N MET A 44 27.91 -15.45 -8.23
CA MET A 44 28.03 -16.84 -7.80
C MET A 44 28.46 -16.96 -6.33
N VAL A 45 29.44 -16.15 -5.89
CA VAL A 45 29.99 -16.24 -4.51
C VAL A 45 29.13 -15.44 -3.53
N ASN A 46 28.79 -14.20 -3.88
CA ASN A 46 28.00 -13.30 -3.02
C ASN A 46 26.50 -13.33 -3.33
N GLY A 47 26.03 -14.16 -4.26
CA GLY A 47 24.60 -14.25 -4.59
C GLY A 47 23.74 -14.64 -3.39
N LYS A 48 24.23 -15.60 -2.58
CA LYS A 48 23.55 -16.03 -1.34
C LYS A 48 23.52 -14.93 -0.28
N GLU A 49 24.64 -14.23 -0.07
CA GLU A 49 24.72 -13.15 0.92
C GLU A 49 23.87 -11.94 0.52
N ALA A 50 23.84 -11.60 -0.77
CA ALA A 50 22.99 -10.54 -1.30
C ALA A 50 21.50 -10.87 -1.15
N GLN A 51 21.11 -12.13 -1.40
CA GLN A 51 19.74 -12.60 -1.21
C GLN A 51 19.36 -12.62 0.29
N GLU A 52 20.23 -13.10 1.17
CA GLU A 52 19.99 -13.10 2.60
C GLU A 52 19.87 -11.68 3.18
N LYS A 53 20.73 -10.75 2.76
CA LYS A 53 20.61 -9.32 3.13
C LYS A 53 19.31 -8.70 2.62
N TYR A 54 18.86 -9.09 1.44
CA TYR A 54 17.58 -8.64 0.88
C TYR A 54 16.38 -9.21 1.68
N VAL A 55 16.41 -10.50 2.01
CA VAL A 55 15.40 -11.15 2.87
C VAL A 55 15.38 -10.54 4.27
N GLN A 56 16.53 -10.21 4.85
CA GLN A 56 16.60 -9.53 6.15
C GLN A 56 16.04 -8.11 6.07
N LYS A 57 16.25 -7.37 4.98
CA LYS A 57 15.63 -6.06 4.77
C LYS A 57 14.11 -6.14 4.61
N ILE A 58 13.58 -7.25 4.06
CA ILE A 58 12.14 -7.52 3.99
C ILE A 58 11.58 -7.96 5.35
N LYS A 59 12.35 -8.73 6.14
CA LYS A 59 12.02 -9.09 7.51
C LYS A 59 12.15 -7.86 8.42
N LYS A 60 11.19 -6.96 8.29
CA LYS A 60 10.96 -5.88 9.24
C LYS A 60 10.56 -6.55 10.56
N THR A 61 11.49 -6.70 11.49
CA THR A 61 11.19 -7.10 12.87
C THR A 61 10.27 -6.04 13.44
N VAL A 62 8.97 -6.33 13.47
CA VAL A 62 7.98 -5.50 14.15
C VAL A 62 8.19 -5.76 15.63
N THR A 63 8.97 -4.90 16.28
CA THR A 63 9.13 -4.93 17.73
C THR A 63 7.75 -4.75 18.33
N THR A 64 7.18 -5.82 18.89
CA THR A 64 5.90 -5.73 19.58
C THR A 64 6.16 -4.93 20.84
N THR A 65 5.63 -3.70 20.92
CA THR A 65 5.68 -2.91 22.14
C THR A 65 5.08 -3.77 23.25
N GLY A 66 5.87 -4.10 24.27
CA GLY A 66 5.40 -4.90 25.40
C GLY A 66 4.18 -4.24 26.04
N ALA A 67 3.23 -5.05 26.50
CA ALA A 67 2.07 -4.54 27.23
C ALA A 67 2.54 -3.76 28.47
N ARG A 68 1.96 -2.57 28.72
CA ARG A 68 2.26 -1.79 29.94
C ARG A 68 1.83 -2.56 31.20
N GLY A 69 2.44 -2.26 32.34
CA GLY A 69 1.94 -2.79 33.62
C GLY A 69 0.52 -2.31 33.91
N ASN A 70 -0.23 -3.11 34.66
CA ASN A 70 -1.53 -2.71 35.21
C ASN A 70 -1.33 -1.74 36.39
N ILE A 71 -2.19 -0.74 36.53
CA ILE A 71 -2.17 0.23 37.65
C ILE A 71 -3.31 -0.12 38.60
N TYR A 72 -2.99 -0.24 39.88
CA TYR A 72 -3.94 -0.55 40.94
C TYR A 72 -3.99 0.58 41.97
N ASP A 73 -5.15 0.74 42.62
CA ASP A 73 -5.31 1.56 43.83
C ASP A 73 -4.66 0.89 45.05
N ARG A 74 -4.52 1.61 46.17
CA ARG A 74 -4.02 1.10 47.47
C ARG A 74 -4.79 -0.11 47.98
N ASN A 75 -6.06 -0.23 47.60
CA ASN A 75 -6.94 -1.35 47.95
C ASN A 75 -6.85 -2.52 46.97
N GLY A 76 -5.97 -2.47 45.96
CA GLY A 76 -5.81 -3.52 44.95
C GLY A 76 -6.81 -3.46 43.80
N ASN A 77 -7.60 -2.39 43.70
CA ASN A 77 -8.57 -2.22 42.61
C ASN A 77 -7.88 -1.80 41.31
N LEU A 78 -8.18 -2.49 40.21
CA LEU A 78 -7.60 -2.19 38.89
C LEU A 78 -8.11 -0.86 38.34
N LEU A 79 -7.23 0.12 38.16
CA LEU A 79 -7.53 1.45 37.64
C LEU A 79 -7.20 1.59 36.16
N ALA A 80 -6.10 0.96 35.70
CA ALA A 80 -5.72 0.98 34.30
C ALA A 80 -5.10 -0.35 33.87
N TYR A 81 -5.49 -0.83 32.70
CA TYR A 81 -4.99 -2.05 32.09
C TYR A 81 -4.94 -1.90 30.58
N ASN A 82 -4.18 -2.76 29.91
CA ASN A 82 -4.19 -2.80 28.45
C ASN A 82 -5.36 -3.65 27.96
N LYS A 83 -6.14 -3.09 27.04
CA LYS A 83 -7.14 -3.83 26.29
C LYS A 83 -6.76 -3.78 24.82
N LEU A 84 -6.85 -4.92 24.15
CA LEU A 84 -6.64 -4.96 22.70
C LEU A 84 -7.78 -4.21 22.01
N SER A 85 -7.43 -3.19 21.24
CA SER A 85 -8.38 -2.38 20.47
C SER A 85 -8.06 -2.53 19.00
N TYR A 86 -9.03 -3.00 18.23
CA TYR A 86 -8.94 -3.11 16.79
C TYR A 86 -9.61 -1.89 16.16
N THR A 87 -8.85 -1.14 15.36
CA THR A 87 -9.36 0.04 14.64
C THR A 87 -9.47 -0.29 13.16
N VAL A 88 -10.64 -0.08 12.58
CA VAL A 88 -10.86 -0.19 11.13
C VAL A 88 -10.74 1.20 10.52
N THR A 89 -9.69 1.41 9.71
CA THR A 89 -9.50 2.67 8.97
C THR A 89 -9.89 2.48 7.52
N ILE A 90 -10.72 3.38 7.00
CA ILE A 90 -11.20 3.35 5.61
C ILE A 90 -10.50 4.47 4.85
N THR A 91 -9.72 4.09 3.83
CA THR A 91 -8.95 5.03 3.00
C THR A 91 -9.50 5.00 1.58
N ASP A 92 -9.70 6.19 1.00
CA ASP A 92 -10.08 6.32 -0.40
C ASP A 92 -8.83 6.27 -1.30
N GLY A 93 -8.48 5.08 -1.76
CA GLY A 93 -7.28 4.83 -2.56
C GLY A 93 -7.51 4.75 -4.07
N GLY A 94 -8.70 5.13 -4.57
CA GLY A 94 -9.06 4.99 -6.00
C GLY A 94 -9.40 3.56 -6.44
N TYR A 95 -9.62 2.64 -5.49
CA TYR A 95 -10.00 1.25 -5.77
C TYR A 95 -11.47 1.09 -6.19
N TYR A 96 -12.30 2.10 -5.94
CA TYR A 96 -13.72 2.07 -6.25
C TYR A 96 -13.94 2.62 -7.66
N LYS A 97 -14.35 1.77 -8.61
CA LYS A 97 -14.64 2.19 -9.99
C LYS A 97 -16.02 2.85 -10.11
N LYS A 98 -16.98 2.42 -9.28
CA LYS A 98 -18.34 2.98 -9.24
C LYS A 98 -18.65 3.48 -7.83
N PRO A 99 -19.46 4.57 -7.70
CA PRO A 99 -19.93 5.05 -6.40
C PRO A 99 -20.64 3.96 -5.58
N ASN A 100 -21.39 3.08 -6.25
CA ASN A 100 -22.14 2.01 -5.60
C ASN A 100 -21.24 0.92 -4.98
N ASP A 101 -20.00 0.77 -5.47
CA ASP A 101 -19.08 -0.24 -4.93
C ASP A 101 -18.64 0.13 -3.50
N LYS A 102 -18.52 1.44 -3.23
CA LYS A 102 -18.18 1.99 -1.91
C LYS A 102 -19.33 1.75 -0.92
N ASN A 103 -20.58 2.00 -1.33
CA ASN A 103 -21.76 1.74 -0.51
C ASN A 103 -21.94 0.25 -0.19
N ASN A 104 -21.70 -0.63 -1.17
CA ASN A 104 -21.70 -2.07 -0.93
C ASN A 104 -20.62 -2.52 0.05
N MET A 105 -19.43 -1.90 0.00
CA MET A 105 -18.37 -2.16 0.98
C MET A 105 -18.81 -1.74 2.39
N TYR A 106 -19.40 -0.54 2.56
CA TYR A 106 -19.90 -0.08 3.86
C TYR A 106 -21.01 -0.99 4.39
N TYR A 107 -21.95 -1.40 3.54
CA TYR A 107 -23.00 -2.34 3.92
C TYR A 107 -22.43 -3.66 4.43
N ARG A 108 -21.46 -4.25 3.72
CA ARG A 108 -20.78 -5.48 4.16
C ARG A 108 -20.04 -5.29 5.48
N LEU A 109 -19.35 -4.16 5.66
CA LEU A 109 -18.65 -3.84 6.91
C LEU A 109 -19.63 -3.79 8.09
N ILE A 110 -20.76 -3.09 7.93
CA ILE A 110 -21.81 -3.00 8.96
C ILE A 110 -22.36 -4.38 9.30
N GLN A 111 -22.61 -5.23 8.30
CA GLN A 111 -23.10 -6.61 8.52
C GLN A 111 -22.09 -7.45 9.32
N ILE A 112 -20.79 -7.34 9.02
CA ILE A 112 -19.75 -8.03 9.78
C ILE A 112 -19.69 -7.52 11.21
N LEU A 113 -19.70 -6.20 11.41
CA LEU A 113 -19.66 -5.58 12.75
C LEU A 113 -20.86 -5.99 13.60
N ARG A 114 -22.06 -6.01 13.01
CA ARG A 114 -23.30 -6.47 13.67
C ARG A 114 -23.25 -7.94 14.05
N LYS A 115 -22.69 -8.80 13.19
CA LYS A 115 -22.52 -10.23 13.49
C LYS A 115 -21.62 -10.48 14.70
N HIS A 116 -20.72 -9.55 15.01
CA HIS A 116 -19.82 -9.61 16.16
C HIS A 116 -20.31 -8.77 17.36
N ASP A 117 -21.61 -8.46 17.42
CA ASP A 117 -22.28 -7.68 18.47
C ASP A 117 -21.59 -6.33 18.77
N GLN A 118 -20.90 -5.75 17.78
CA GLN A 118 -20.27 -4.45 17.92
C GLN A 118 -21.34 -3.36 17.79
N LYS A 119 -21.41 -2.49 18.80
CA LYS A 119 -22.24 -1.28 18.74
C LYS A 119 -21.61 -0.31 17.76
N ILE A 120 -22.36 0.07 16.74
CA ILE A 120 -21.97 1.07 15.75
C ILE A 120 -22.65 2.37 16.16
N ASP A 121 -21.90 3.25 16.81
CA ASP A 121 -22.34 4.62 17.04
C ASP A 121 -22.03 5.42 15.78
N GLY A 122 -23.08 5.87 15.09
CA GLY A 122 -22.98 6.67 13.88
C GLY A 122 -24.11 7.69 13.86
N ASP A 123 -23.75 8.95 13.64
CA ASP A 123 -24.71 10.04 13.52
C ASP A 123 -25.22 10.08 12.07
N PHE A 124 -26.29 9.33 11.79
CA PHE A 124 -26.95 9.40 10.49
C PHE A 124 -27.96 10.54 10.50
N LEU A 125 -27.73 11.53 9.64
CA LEU A 125 -28.44 12.81 9.65
C LEU A 125 -29.88 12.75 9.10
N VAL A 126 -30.44 11.54 8.94
CA VAL A 126 -31.81 11.29 8.47
C VAL A 126 -32.47 10.28 9.39
N ALA A 127 -33.62 10.65 9.94
CA ALA A 127 -34.47 9.77 10.73
C ALA A 127 -35.85 9.65 10.07
N VAL A 128 -36.58 8.58 10.42
CA VAL A 128 -37.95 8.36 9.93
C VAL A 128 -38.89 8.58 11.10
N ASN A 129 -39.91 9.43 10.92
CA ASN A 129 -40.94 9.65 11.94
C ASN A 129 -41.93 8.47 11.98
N GLU A 130 -42.81 8.45 12.98
CA GLU A 130 -43.85 7.41 13.13
C GLU A 130 -44.81 7.32 11.92
N ASN A 131 -44.83 8.35 11.07
CA ASN A 131 -45.66 8.43 9.86
C ASN A 131 -44.95 7.91 8.59
N GLY A 132 -43.71 7.43 8.71
CA GLY A 132 -42.93 6.92 7.58
C GLY A 132 -42.29 8.01 6.70
N GLU A 133 -42.31 9.28 7.14
CA GLU A 133 -41.67 10.39 6.44
C GLU A 133 -40.23 10.58 6.96
N ALA A 134 -39.28 10.67 6.03
CA ALA A 134 -37.89 10.92 6.35
C ALA A 134 -37.66 12.41 6.65
N TYR A 135 -37.14 12.72 7.84
CA TYR A 135 -36.76 14.06 8.25
C TYR A 135 -35.26 14.13 8.55
N TYR A 136 -34.67 15.30 8.30
CA TYR A 136 -33.28 15.54 8.66
C TYR A 136 -33.17 15.83 10.16
N THR A 137 -32.25 15.16 10.85
CA THR A 137 -32.00 15.40 12.28
C THR A 137 -31.03 16.57 12.52
N THR A 138 -30.60 17.22 11.45
CA THR A 138 -29.58 18.28 11.44
C THR A 138 -30.11 19.62 11.95
N LYS A 139 -29.32 20.32 12.77
CA LYS A 139 -29.63 21.68 13.26
C LYS A 139 -29.17 22.81 12.31
N SER A 140 -28.44 22.50 11.24
CA SER A 140 -27.77 23.47 10.37
C SER A 140 -27.90 23.10 8.89
N ASP A 141 -28.22 24.10 8.06
CA ASP A 141 -28.38 23.94 6.61
C ASP A 141 -27.09 23.54 5.89
N SER A 142 -25.93 23.98 6.38
CA SER A 142 -24.64 23.61 5.80
C SER A 142 -24.34 22.11 5.96
N ALA A 143 -24.67 21.53 7.11
CA ALA A 143 -24.53 20.11 7.36
C ALA A 143 -25.56 19.28 6.56
N ARG A 144 -26.76 19.82 6.34
CA ARG A 144 -27.75 19.22 5.42
C ARG A 144 -27.24 19.20 3.98
N LEU A 145 -26.75 20.33 3.46
CA LEU A 145 -26.18 20.41 2.10
C LEU A 145 -24.97 19.50 1.95
N ARG A 146 -24.10 19.42 2.96
CA ARG A 146 -22.95 18.50 2.98
C ARG A 146 -23.40 17.03 2.89
N PHE A 147 -24.38 16.64 3.70
CA PHE A 147 -24.93 15.29 3.67
C PHE A 147 -25.53 14.93 2.31
N ILE A 148 -26.24 15.87 1.68
CA ILE A 148 -26.80 15.69 0.33
C ILE A 148 -25.68 15.56 -0.70
N ALA A 149 -24.66 16.43 -0.66
CA ALA A 149 -23.50 16.35 -1.54
C ALA A 149 -22.77 15.00 -1.41
N ASP A 150 -22.58 14.52 -0.18
CA ASP A 150 -21.97 13.21 0.11
C ASP A 150 -22.83 12.05 -0.44
N MET A 151 -24.16 12.13 -0.35
CA MET A 151 -25.08 11.13 -0.94
C MET A 151 -24.97 11.07 -2.46
N TYR A 152 -24.80 12.21 -3.13
CA TYR A 152 -24.60 12.28 -4.58
C TYR A 152 -23.15 12.04 -5.02
N GLY A 153 -22.22 11.92 -4.07
CA GLY A 153 -20.80 11.72 -4.33
C GLY A 153 -20.10 12.95 -4.95
N LEU A 154 -20.64 14.14 -4.70
CA LEU A 154 -20.09 15.41 -5.16
C LEU A 154 -18.95 15.88 -4.25
N LYS A 155 -17.96 16.58 -4.79
CA LYS A 155 -16.78 17.01 -4.03
C LYS A 155 -17.01 18.29 -3.24
N SER A 156 -17.90 19.15 -3.73
CA SER A 156 -18.30 20.39 -3.07
C SER A 156 -19.81 20.48 -2.95
N THR A 157 -20.27 21.21 -1.93
CA THR A 157 -21.66 21.61 -1.78
C THR A 157 -22.12 22.54 -2.90
N ASP A 158 -21.19 23.18 -3.62
CA ASP A 158 -21.47 24.12 -4.71
C ASP A 158 -21.82 23.41 -6.03
N GLU A 159 -21.55 22.09 -6.13
CA GLU A 159 -21.92 21.26 -7.29
C GLU A 159 -23.37 20.76 -7.21
N LEU A 160 -24.06 21.02 -6.09
CA LEU A 160 -25.48 20.75 -5.96
C LEU A 160 -26.25 21.77 -6.79
N ASP A 161 -26.89 21.30 -7.86
CA ASP A 161 -27.78 22.14 -8.68
C ASP A 161 -28.86 22.78 -7.77
N ASP A 162 -29.15 24.07 -7.95
CA ASP A 162 -29.99 24.91 -7.06
C ASP A 162 -31.39 24.30 -6.80
N LYS A 163 -31.84 23.36 -7.63
CA LYS A 163 -33.08 22.60 -7.46
C LYS A 163 -33.02 21.48 -6.41
N ALA A 164 -31.83 20.95 -6.09
CA ALA A 164 -31.63 19.94 -5.05
C ALA A 164 -31.48 20.56 -3.65
N ALA A 165 -31.10 21.84 -3.58
CA ALA A 165 -31.03 22.65 -2.37
C ALA A 165 -32.40 23.23 -1.96
N GLY A 166 -33.47 22.45 -2.14
CA GLY A 166 -34.86 22.89 -2.07
C GLY A 166 -35.18 23.83 -0.91
N LYS A 167 -35.75 24.99 -1.28
CA LYS A 167 -36.58 25.86 -0.43
C LYS A 167 -37.68 25.07 0.27
#